data_AF-A0A957UKP1-F1
#
_entry.id   AF-A0A957UKP1-F1
#
_cell.length_a   1.000
_cell.length_b   1.000
_cell.length_c   1.000
_cell.angle_alpha   90.00
_cell.angle_beta   90.00
_cell.angle_gamma   90.00
#
_symmetry.space_group_name_H-M   'P 1'
#
loop_
_entity.id
_entity.type
_entity.pdbx_description
1 polymer ?
#
loop_
_entity_poly.entity_id
_entity_poly.type
_entity_poly.pdbx_seq_one_letter_code
_entity_poly.pdbx_strand_id
1 'polypeptide(L)'
;AYQTVAALNSKLQRLVDGHGPQSLLDSLHSQLQNAVAEYLNELVTVDDLRFDSRVCFSGRSVVAPGPQLHYDQVGLPNEMAWTLFGPLVQRELGDAAAVAQQTEVATHKLDAIMARSWIIVNRAPSVTPETMLAFHPVRIADRAVRLHPLACPLLNTDFDGDQVAVFLPITAAGQREAGAQLSLAGHLTRNPKLVEQIAPRQEAMWGLAWLSLEAEGLQQIEAIMDRPLSAPDGFVTRATLVDALAQRLATEGVQPVLETLTALFTRGFAAIQKSGFAMSAFTEAGFAWPVSSSALGVEQVKTQYDQYVEKLLAITDYTRGLGPYVLAVRSGALPDTRIRVFPHIAGLPRVRTDVNGQLVIVERGFRQGLTLADFYALAPAAREGLAYVSKQWDAPVQFEPSHNGSRSFHVLARARRAAHPGIVFARAAAIGEIEPLVDEDSRLFVGV
;
A
#
# COMPACT_ATOMS: atom_id res chain seq x y z
N ALA A 1 -18.03 -34.33 -3.26
CA ALA A 1 -16.60 -33.95 -3.28
C ALA A 1 -15.88 -33.71 -1.92
N TYR A 2 -16.52 -33.28 -0.81
CA TYR A 2 -15.81 -32.94 0.46
C TYR A 2 -14.85 -34.02 1.00
N GLN A 3 -15.27 -35.29 1.03
CA GLN A 3 -14.44 -36.39 1.55
C GLN A 3 -13.13 -36.54 0.76
N THR A 4 -13.16 -36.28 -0.55
CA THR A 4 -11.98 -36.29 -1.43
C THR A 4 -11.02 -35.17 -1.06
N VAL A 5 -11.52 -33.94 -0.83
CA VAL A 5 -10.72 -32.80 -0.36
C VAL A 5 -10.08 -33.12 1.00
N ALA A 6 -10.86 -33.60 1.96
CA ALA A 6 -10.36 -33.94 3.30
C ALA A 6 -9.26 -35.02 3.25
N ALA A 7 -9.44 -36.06 2.42
CA ALA A 7 -8.47 -37.13 2.26
C ALA A 7 -7.16 -36.63 1.61
N LEU A 8 -7.25 -35.80 0.56
CA LEU A 8 -6.09 -35.22 -0.10
C LEU A 8 -5.35 -34.24 0.80
N ASN A 9 -6.06 -33.39 1.54
CA ASN A 9 -5.46 -32.47 2.51
C ASN A 9 -4.73 -33.23 3.63
N SER A 10 -5.34 -34.28 4.17
CA SER A 10 -4.70 -35.15 5.18
C SER A 10 -3.49 -35.91 4.63
N LYS A 11 -3.46 -36.21 3.33
CA LYS A 11 -2.32 -36.85 2.67
C LYS A 11 -1.19 -35.85 2.43
N LEU A 12 -1.51 -34.63 2.00
CA LEU A 12 -0.56 -33.55 1.82
C LEU A 12 0.11 -33.17 3.14
N GLN A 13 -0.67 -32.99 4.22
CA GLN A 13 -0.15 -32.69 5.55
C GLN A 13 0.89 -33.72 6.00
N ARG A 14 0.57 -35.02 5.90
CA ARG A 14 1.51 -36.09 6.24
C ARG A 14 2.79 -36.06 5.41
N LEU A 15 2.71 -35.63 4.16
CA LEU A 15 3.86 -35.57 3.25
C LEU A 15 4.75 -34.36 3.54
N VAL A 16 4.14 -33.23 3.90
CA VAL A 16 4.85 -32.02 4.37
C VAL A 16 5.59 -32.33 5.68
N ASP A 17 4.89 -32.91 6.66
CA ASP A 17 5.48 -33.27 7.95
C ASP A 17 6.59 -34.33 7.79
N GLY A 18 6.44 -35.24 6.82
CA GLY A 18 7.39 -36.29 6.50
C GLY A 18 8.54 -35.87 5.57
N HIS A 19 8.67 -34.59 5.20
CA HIS A 19 9.68 -34.10 4.25
C HIS A 19 9.70 -34.88 2.92
N GLY A 20 8.51 -35.16 2.38
CA GLY A 20 8.37 -35.93 1.15
C GLY A 20 8.96 -35.23 -0.09
N PRO A 21 9.17 -35.97 -1.19
CA PRO A 21 9.77 -35.41 -2.41
C PRO A 21 8.92 -34.28 -3.02
N GLN A 22 9.57 -33.22 -3.51
CA GLN A 22 8.89 -32.04 -4.05
C GLN A 22 7.92 -32.38 -5.20
N SER A 23 8.28 -33.32 -6.08
CA SER A 23 7.44 -33.75 -7.19
C SER A 23 6.10 -34.37 -6.76
N LEU A 24 6.08 -35.03 -5.59
CA LEU A 24 4.87 -35.59 -4.99
C LEU A 24 4.04 -34.51 -4.29
N LEU A 25 4.68 -33.52 -3.67
CA LEU A 25 4.01 -32.36 -3.10
C LEU A 25 3.30 -31.56 -4.18
N ASP A 26 3.97 -31.26 -5.30
CA ASP A 26 3.40 -30.49 -6.42
C ASP A 26 2.22 -31.23 -7.07
N SER A 27 2.35 -32.55 -7.23
CA SER A 27 1.27 -33.41 -7.75
C SER A 27 0.06 -33.45 -6.81
N LEU A 28 0.28 -33.62 -5.51
CA LEU A 28 -0.80 -33.61 -4.52
C LEU A 28 -1.45 -32.23 -4.38
N HIS A 29 -0.66 -31.16 -4.49
CA HIS A 29 -1.18 -29.79 -4.50
C HIS A 29 -2.12 -29.58 -5.68
N SER A 30 -1.73 -30.03 -6.88
CA SER A 30 -2.56 -29.96 -8.09
C SER A 30 -3.85 -30.80 -7.96
N GLN A 31 -3.75 -32.01 -7.40
CA GLN A 31 -4.92 -32.87 -7.14
C GLN A 31 -5.87 -32.25 -6.11
N LEU A 32 -5.33 -31.65 -5.04
CA LEU A 32 -6.11 -30.96 -4.03
C LEU A 32 -6.80 -29.73 -4.61
N GLN A 33 -6.11 -28.93 -5.42
CA GLN A 33 -6.71 -27.79 -6.13
C GLN A 33 -7.89 -28.21 -7.00
N ASN A 34 -7.74 -29.28 -7.79
CA ASN A 34 -8.84 -29.79 -8.62
C ASN A 34 -10.02 -30.29 -7.78
N ALA A 35 -9.76 -31.06 -6.72
CA ALA A 35 -10.81 -31.57 -5.84
C ALA A 35 -11.53 -30.43 -5.08
N VAL A 36 -10.81 -29.37 -4.71
CA VAL A 36 -11.40 -28.16 -4.11
C VAL A 36 -12.24 -27.43 -5.14
N ALA A 37 -11.77 -27.26 -6.37
CA ALA A 37 -12.54 -26.62 -7.44
C ALA A 37 -13.84 -27.39 -7.76
N GLU A 38 -13.78 -28.71 -7.88
CA GLU A 38 -14.97 -29.57 -8.04
C GLU A 38 -15.92 -29.43 -6.85
N TYR A 39 -15.39 -29.44 -5.63
CA TYR A 39 -16.21 -29.28 -4.43
C TYR A 39 -16.90 -27.91 -4.35
N LEU A 40 -16.19 -26.84 -4.69
CA LEU A 40 -16.75 -25.50 -4.72
C LEU A 40 -17.79 -25.36 -5.83
N ASN A 41 -17.56 -25.93 -7.01
CA ASN A 41 -18.54 -25.95 -8.11
C ASN A 41 -19.82 -26.71 -7.75
N GLU A 42 -19.71 -27.79 -6.96
CA GLU A 42 -20.88 -28.52 -6.44
C GLU A 42 -21.66 -27.74 -5.37
N LEU A 43 -20.97 -26.95 -4.54
CA LEU A 43 -21.58 -26.22 -3.42
C LEU A 43 -22.14 -24.85 -3.82
N VAL A 44 -21.48 -24.20 -4.76
CA VAL A 44 -21.72 -22.81 -5.13
C VAL A 44 -21.64 -22.74 -6.64
N THR A 45 -22.78 -22.82 -7.30
CA THR A 45 -22.86 -22.69 -8.74
C THR A 45 -22.64 -21.23 -9.16
N VAL A 46 -22.28 -21.00 -10.42
CA VAL A 46 -22.18 -19.63 -10.97
C VAL A 46 -23.50 -18.87 -10.82
N ASP A 47 -24.63 -19.59 -10.89
CA ASP A 47 -25.96 -18.99 -10.69
C ASP A 47 -26.23 -18.67 -9.21
N ASP A 48 -25.64 -19.40 -8.25
CA ASP A 48 -25.69 -19.05 -6.82
C ASP A 48 -24.84 -17.80 -6.49
N LEU A 49 -23.82 -17.52 -7.32
CA LEU A 49 -22.97 -16.33 -7.21
C LEU A 49 -23.50 -15.11 -7.96
N ARG A 50 -24.59 -15.27 -8.73
CA ARG A 50 -25.30 -14.14 -9.35
C ARG A 50 -26.14 -13.42 -8.32
N PHE A 51 -25.53 -12.47 -7.63
CA PHE A 51 -26.23 -11.56 -6.74
C PHE A 51 -27.07 -10.54 -7.54
N ASP A 52 -28.27 -10.93 -7.96
CA ASP A 52 -29.24 -10.05 -8.65
C ASP A 52 -30.10 -9.20 -7.68
N SER A 53 -29.87 -9.33 -6.37
CA SER A 53 -30.65 -8.63 -5.35
C SER A 53 -29.94 -7.38 -4.84
N ARG A 54 -30.66 -6.26 -4.82
CA ARG A 54 -30.23 -5.06 -4.13
C ARG A 54 -30.35 -5.29 -2.63
N VAL A 55 -29.26 -5.05 -1.90
CA VAL A 55 -29.24 -5.21 -0.44
C VAL A 55 -29.88 -3.98 0.21
N CYS A 56 -30.94 -4.20 1.00
CA CYS A 56 -31.54 -3.15 1.83
C CYS A 56 -30.56 -2.65 2.90
N PHE A 57 -30.75 -1.43 3.40
CA PHE A 57 -29.85 -0.79 4.37
C PHE A 57 -28.39 -0.68 3.88
N SER A 58 -28.26 -0.26 2.63
CA SER A 58 -26.97 0.04 2.01
C SER A 58 -26.94 1.45 1.40
N GLY A 59 -25.73 1.98 1.22
CA GLY A 59 -25.48 3.27 0.59
C GLY A 59 -24.16 3.26 -0.15
N ARG A 60 -23.93 4.26 -1.00
CA ARG A 60 -22.65 4.46 -1.69
C ARG A 60 -22.30 5.94 -1.66
N SER A 61 -21.04 6.26 -1.38
CA SER A 61 -20.53 7.63 -1.50
C SER A 61 -19.05 7.62 -1.87
N VAL A 62 -18.58 8.78 -2.33
CA VAL A 62 -17.16 9.05 -2.54
C VAL A 62 -16.44 9.03 -1.20
N VAL A 63 -15.21 8.53 -1.20
CA VAL A 63 -14.36 8.48 -0.02
C VAL A 63 -13.46 9.72 0.08
N ALA A 64 -13.25 10.20 1.31
CA ALA A 64 -12.34 11.29 1.64
C ALA A 64 -11.46 10.93 2.85
N PRO A 65 -10.28 11.55 3.01
CA PRO A 65 -9.42 11.26 4.14
C PRO A 65 -10.01 11.80 5.46
N GLY A 66 -9.95 10.98 6.51
CA GLY A 66 -10.34 11.34 7.88
C GLY A 66 -9.25 10.94 8.88
N PRO A 67 -8.05 11.56 8.86
CA PRO A 67 -6.94 11.17 9.72
C PRO A 67 -7.17 11.46 11.22
N GLN A 68 -8.21 12.23 11.57
CA GLN A 68 -8.60 12.49 12.97
C GLN A 68 -9.56 11.44 13.54
N LEU A 69 -10.11 10.56 12.70
CA LEU A 69 -10.97 9.47 13.16
C LEU A 69 -10.14 8.42 13.89
N HIS A 70 -10.73 7.71 14.84
CA HIS A 70 -10.10 6.52 15.39
C HIS A 70 -10.04 5.41 14.31
N TYR A 71 -9.10 4.46 14.42
CA TYR A 71 -8.87 3.46 13.37
C TYR A 71 -10.06 2.52 13.14
N ASP A 72 -10.94 2.37 14.14
CA ASP A 72 -12.18 1.58 14.04
C ASP A 72 -13.41 2.45 13.71
N GLN A 73 -13.22 3.74 13.43
CA GLN A 73 -14.29 4.67 13.10
C GLN A 73 -14.35 5.00 11.61
N VAL A 74 -15.55 5.33 11.15
CA VAL A 74 -15.81 5.85 9.81
C VAL A 74 -16.74 7.06 9.88
N GLY A 75 -16.40 8.13 9.18
CA GLY A 75 -17.27 9.30 9.07
C GLY A 75 -18.40 9.05 8.08
N LEU A 76 -19.65 9.06 8.55
CA LEU A 76 -20.84 8.83 7.75
C LEU A 76 -21.62 10.14 7.53
N PRO A 77 -21.91 10.53 6.28
CA PRO A 77 -22.71 11.72 5.98
C PRO A 77 -24.06 11.70 6.71
N ASN A 78 -24.48 12.86 7.24
CA ASN A 78 -25.71 12.99 8.02
C ASN A 78 -26.96 12.40 7.31
N GLU A 79 -27.12 12.69 6.02
CA GLU A 79 -28.25 12.17 5.23
C GLU A 79 -28.20 10.65 5.10
N MET A 80 -27.01 10.08 4.87
CA MET A 80 -26.81 8.63 4.80
C MET A 80 -27.08 7.99 6.16
N ALA A 81 -26.62 8.61 7.25
CA ALA A 81 -26.88 8.15 8.61
C ALA A 81 -28.38 8.06 8.91
N TRP A 82 -29.15 9.12 8.65
CA TRP A 82 -30.60 9.10 8.84
C TRP A 82 -31.31 8.09 7.95
N THR A 83 -30.86 7.93 6.71
CA THR A 83 -31.45 6.95 5.77
C THR A 83 -31.25 5.52 6.26
N LEU A 84 -30.05 5.18 6.75
CA LEU A 84 -29.72 3.83 7.20
C LEU A 84 -30.26 3.52 8.59
N PHE A 85 -30.13 4.46 9.54
CA PHE A 85 -30.43 4.22 10.96
C PHE A 85 -31.77 4.79 11.41
N GLY A 86 -32.40 5.69 10.65
CA GLY A 86 -33.70 6.28 10.99
C GLY A 86 -34.78 5.27 11.39
N PRO A 87 -34.94 4.14 10.67
CA PRO A 87 -35.87 3.08 11.07
C PRO A 87 -35.54 2.46 12.45
N LEU A 88 -34.26 2.32 12.79
CA LEU A 88 -33.82 1.82 14.10
C LEU A 88 -34.08 2.84 15.21
N VAL A 89 -33.84 4.13 14.94
CA VAL A 89 -34.16 5.24 15.85
C VAL A 89 -35.66 5.25 16.12
N GLN A 90 -36.49 5.18 15.08
CA GLN A 90 -37.95 5.15 15.21
C GLN A 90 -38.40 3.95 16.06
N ARG A 91 -37.81 2.77 15.85
CA ARG A 91 -38.13 1.57 16.63
C ARG A 91 -37.80 1.71 18.12
N GLU A 92 -36.68 2.34 18.46
CA GLU A 92 -36.24 2.50 19.86
C GLU A 92 -36.84 3.71 20.56
N LEU A 93 -37.14 4.78 19.83
CA LEU A 93 -37.74 6.00 20.36
C LEU A 93 -39.26 5.91 20.43
N GLY A 94 -39.90 5.18 19.51
CA GLY A 94 -41.35 5.07 19.41
C GLY A 94 -42.05 6.30 18.82
N ASP A 95 -41.29 7.28 18.32
CA ASP A 95 -41.82 8.55 17.80
C ASP A 95 -41.34 8.79 16.36
N ALA A 96 -42.23 8.53 15.40
CA ALA A 96 -41.96 8.73 13.97
C ALA A 96 -41.88 10.21 13.58
N ALA A 97 -42.63 11.09 14.26
CA ALA A 97 -42.62 12.51 13.98
C ALA A 97 -41.28 13.13 14.40
N ALA A 98 -40.76 12.74 15.57
CA ALA A 98 -39.45 13.16 16.05
C ALA A 98 -38.30 12.77 15.10
N VAL A 99 -38.38 11.60 14.47
CA VAL A 99 -37.42 11.12 13.46
C VAL A 99 -37.56 11.88 12.15
N ALA A 100 -38.79 12.06 11.65
CA ALA A 100 -39.05 12.80 10.42
C ALA A 100 -38.59 14.27 10.50
N GLN A 101 -38.73 14.87 11.69
CA GLN A 101 -38.29 16.25 11.97
C GLN A 101 -36.81 16.33 12.40
N GLN A 102 -36.12 15.20 12.56
CA GLN A 102 -34.75 15.12 13.08
C GLN A 102 -34.56 15.96 14.36
N THR A 103 -35.50 15.83 15.30
CA THR A 103 -35.44 16.55 16.59
C THR A 103 -34.15 16.23 17.34
N GLU A 104 -33.78 17.09 18.30
CA GLU A 104 -32.58 16.88 19.13
C GLU A 104 -32.60 15.52 19.85
N VAL A 105 -33.76 15.10 20.37
CA VAL A 105 -33.94 13.80 21.03
C VAL A 105 -33.68 12.64 20.06
N ALA A 106 -34.23 12.72 18.84
CA ALA A 106 -34.01 11.71 17.81
C ALA A 106 -32.54 11.70 17.33
N THR A 107 -31.90 12.87 17.25
CA THR A 107 -30.49 13.01 16.87
C THR A 107 -29.57 12.39 17.90
N HIS A 108 -29.78 12.66 19.19
CA HIS A 108 -29.01 12.01 20.26
C HIS A 108 -29.23 10.48 20.28
N LYS A 109 -30.45 10.02 19.99
CA LYS A 109 -30.72 8.58 19.86
C LYS A 109 -30.01 7.97 18.66
N LEU A 110 -29.98 8.66 17.50
CA LEU A 110 -29.24 8.26 16.32
C LEU A 110 -27.76 8.09 16.64
N ASP A 111 -27.13 9.11 17.23
CA ASP A 111 -25.71 9.10 17.58
C ASP A 111 -25.38 7.96 18.55
N ALA A 112 -26.25 7.69 19.53
CA ALA A 112 -26.09 6.58 20.47
C ALA A 112 -26.24 5.18 19.81
N ILE A 113 -27.13 5.04 18.82
CA ILE A 113 -27.27 3.79 18.05
C ILE A 113 -26.05 3.59 17.15
N MET A 114 -25.61 4.64 16.46
CA MET A 114 -24.43 4.61 15.59
C MET A 114 -23.18 4.21 16.38
N ALA A 115 -22.94 4.84 17.54
CA ALA A 115 -21.76 4.59 18.37
C ALA A 115 -21.61 3.13 18.85
N ARG A 116 -22.71 2.37 18.98
CA ARG A 116 -22.68 0.96 19.39
C ARG A 116 -22.84 -0.03 18.23
N SER A 117 -23.01 0.46 17.01
CA SER A 117 -23.27 -0.35 15.82
C SER A 117 -22.00 -0.43 14.98
N TRP A 118 -21.79 -1.58 14.35
CA TRP A 118 -20.83 -1.79 13.27
C TRP A 118 -21.53 -1.58 11.93
N ILE A 119 -20.86 -0.92 11.00
CA ILE A 119 -21.20 -0.91 9.58
C ILE A 119 -20.06 -1.50 8.78
N ILE A 120 -20.37 -2.16 7.67
CA ILE A 120 -19.37 -2.74 6.76
C ILE A 120 -19.16 -1.78 5.60
N VAL A 121 -17.90 -1.46 5.33
CA VAL A 121 -17.45 -0.66 4.20
C VAL A 121 -16.74 -1.60 3.21
N ASN A 122 -17.08 -1.48 1.93
CA ASN A 122 -16.46 -2.26 0.86
C ASN A 122 -16.15 -1.36 -0.33
N ARG A 123 -14.99 -1.58 -0.98
CA ARG A 123 -14.66 -0.98 -2.27
C ARG A 123 -14.55 -2.06 -3.33
N ALA A 124 -15.27 -1.87 -4.44
CA ALA A 124 -15.18 -2.77 -5.58
C ALA A 124 -13.92 -2.48 -6.43
N PRO A 125 -13.33 -3.48 -7.11
CA PRO A 125 -13.62 -4.90 -6.98
C PRO A 125 -13.04 -5.50 -5.69
N SER A 126 -13.75 -6.46 -5.10
CA SER A 126 -13.29 -7.19 -3.91
C SER A 126 -12.39 -8.36 -4.35
N VAL A 127 -11.09 -8.12 -4.40
CA VAL A 127 -10.09 -9.13 -4.82
C VAL A 127 -9.71 -10.06 -3.68
N THR A 128 -9.77 -9.57 -2.45
CA THR A 128 -9.46 -10.35 -1.24
C THR A 128 -10.52 -10.13 -0.15
N PRO A 129 -10.68 -11.06 0.81
CA PRO A 129 -11.64 -10.91 1.90
C PRO A 129 -11.42 -9.66 2.77
N GLU A 130 -10.19 -9.13 2.81
CA GLU A 130 -9.81 -7.94 3.57
C GLU A 130 -10.43 -6.64 3.05
N THR A 131 -10.97 -6.65 1.82
CA THR A 131 -11.65 -5.49 1.21
C THR A 131 -13.01 -5.16 1.84
N MET A 132 -13.50 -5.99 2.76
CA MET A 132 -14.67 -5.71 3.59
C MET A 132 -14.23 -5.42 5.03
N LEU A 133 -14.39 -4.17 5.46
CA LEU A 133 -13.99 -3.73 6.79
C LEU A 133 -15.19 -3.20 7.59
N ALA A 134 -15.27 -3.56 8.87
CA ALA A 134 -16.27 -3.05 9.79
C ALA A 134 -15.73 -1.89 10.63
N PHE A 135 -16.56 -0.85 10.77
CA PHE A 135 -16.27 0.35 11.54
C PHE A 135 -17.48 0.80 12.37
N HIS A 136 -17.21 1.54 13.44
CA HIS A 136 -18.20 2.35 14.16
C HIS A 136 -18.45 3.66 13.41
N PRO A 137 -19.69 3.93 12.97
CA PRO A 137 -19.98 5.15 12.24
C PRO A 137 -20.05 6.36 13.17
N VAL A 138 -19.43 7.45 12.74
CA VAL A 138 -19.49 8.78 13.37
C VAL A 138 -20.19 9.72 12.40
N ARG A 139 -21.24 10.40 12.85
CA ARG A 139 -22.01 11.31 11.99
C ARG A 139 -21.18 12.56 11.66
N ILE A 140 -21.10 12.89 10.37
CA ILE A 140 -20.38 14.08 9.89
C ILE A 140 -21.29 14.95 9.03
N ALA A 141 -21.01 16.25 9.00
CA ALA A 141 -21.75 17.23 8.19
C ALA A 141 -21.39 17.18 6.69
N ASP A 142 -20.34 16.43 6.33
CA ASP A 142 -19.86 16.27 4.96
C ASP A 142 -20.80 15.38 4.12
N ARG A 143 -20.57 15.34 2.80
CA ARG A 143 -21.26 14.45 1.85
C ARG A 143 -20.45 13.21 1.48
N ALA A 144 -19.13 13.23 1.69
CA ALA A 144 -18.23 12.10 1.47
C ALA A 144 -18.11 11.23 2.72
N VAL A 145 -17.90 9.93 2.53
CA VAL A 145 -17.52 9.02 3.63
C VAL A 145 -16.07 9.28 3.99
N ARG A 146 -15.77 9.48 5.28
CA ARG A 146 -14.40 9.71 5.74
C ARG A 146 -13.78 8.46 6.33
N LEU A 147 -12.62 8.06 5.82
CA LEU A 147 -11.88 6.89 6.30
C LEU A 147 -10.54 7.29 6.89
N HIS A 148 -10.14 6.57 7.94
CA HIS A 148 -8.76 6.67 8.43
C HIS A 148 -7.80 6.11 7.35
N PRO A 149 -6.71 6.81 7.00
CA PRO A 149 -5.72 6.34 6.01
C PRO A 149 -5.10 4.96 6.28
N LEU A 150 -5.21 4.44 7.49
CA LEU A 150 -4.68 3.14 7.90
C LEU A 150 -5.50 1.99 7.27
N ALA A 151 -6.79 2.21 7.02
CA ALA A 151 -7.68 1.23 6.39
C ALA A 151 -7.53 1.16 4.85
N CYS A 152 -7.00 2.23 4.22
CA CYS A 152 -6.91 2.35 2.76
C CYS A 152 -6.17 1.20 2.07
N PRO A 153 -5.03 0.69 2.58
CA PRO A 153 -4.33 -0.44 1.96
C PRO A 153 -5.19 -1.71 1.86
N LEU A 154 -6.02 -2.00 2.87
CA LEU A 154 -6.87 -3.20 2.89
C LEU A 154 -8.09 -3.06 1.98
N LEU A 155 -8.68 -1.86 1.94
CA LEU A 155 -9.80 -1.55 1.04
C LEU A 155 -9.34 -1.34 -0.42
N ASN A 156 -8.02 -1.25 -0.66
CA ASN A 156 -7.44 -0.83 -1.92
C ASN A 156 -8.06 0.49 -2.43
N THR A 157 -8.22 1.44 -1.51
CA THR A 157 -8.80 2.76 -1.79
C THR A 157 -7.73 3.83 -1.83
N ASP A 158 -7.92 4.79 -2.72
CA ASP A 158 -7.29 6.11 -2.62
C ASP A 158 -8.37 7.21 -2.54
N PHE A 159 -7.97 8.47 -2.69
CA PHE A 159 -8.86 9.63 -2.54
C PHE A 159 -8.99 10.42 -3.85
N ASP A 160 -8.85 9.78 -5.01
CA ASP A 160 -8.92 10.44 -6.32
C ASP A 160 -10.34 10.48 -6.93
N GLY A 161 -11.33 9.93 -6.23
CA GLY A 161 -12.72 9.79 -6.69
C GLY A 161 -13.35 8.44 -6.41
N ASP A 162 -12.57 7.52 -5.82
CA ASP A 162 -13.02 6.21 -5.33
C ASP A 162 -14.33 6.29 -4.53
N GLN A 163 -15.19 5.30 -4.76
CA GLN A 163 -16.47 5.18 -4.05
C GLN A 163 -16.49 3.89 -3.23
N VAL A 164 -17.04 3.99 -2.03
CA VAL A 164 -17.25 2.85 -1.14
C VAL A 164 -18.73 2.60 -0.95
N ALA A 165 -19.09 1.32 -0.91
CA ALA A 165 -20.38 0.86 -0.47
C ALA A 165 -20.38 0.70 1.06
N VAL A 166 -21.47 1.08 1.69
CA VAL A 166 -21.71 0.95 3.12
C VAL A 166 -22.91 0.03 3.33
N PHE A 167 -22.80 -0.91 4.26
CA PHE A 167 -23.85 -1.85 4.64
C PHE A 167 -24.05 -1.83 6.14
N LEU A 168 -25.30 -1.82 6.59
CA LEU A 168 -25.65 -1.90 8.01
C LEU A 168 -26.20 -3.30 8.35
N PRO A 169 -25.42 -4.15 9.06
CA PRO A 169 -25.95 -5.40 9.63
C PRO A 169 -27.08 -5.11 10.64
N ILE A 170 -28.27 -5.66 10.43
CA ILE A 170 -29.44 -5.34 11.26
C ILE A 170 -29.61 -6.31 12.44
N THR A 171 -29.14 -7.55 12.31
CA THR A 171 -29.30 -8.57 13.36
C THR A 171 -28.20 -8.47 14.41
N ALA A 172 -28.50 -8.85 15.66
CA ALA A 172 -27.50 -8.91 16.72
C ALA A 172 -26.37 -9.91 16.41
N ALA A 173 -26.67 -10.99 15.68
CA ALA A 173 -25.65 -11.93 15.21
C ALA A 173 -24.73 -11.27 14.17
N GLY A 174 -25.30 -10.59 13.17
CA GLY A 174 -24.52 -9.90 12.14
C GLY A 174 -23.68 -8.75 12.69
N GLN A 175 -24.20 -8.01 13.68
CA GLN A 175 -23.43 -6.98 14.39
C GLN A 175 -22.21 -7.56 15.12
N ARG A 176 -22.39 -8.69 15.82
CA ARG A 176 -21.28 -9.39 16.49
C ARG A 176 -20.25 -9.94 15.51
N GLU A 177 -20.72 -10.54 14.42
CA GLU A 177 -19.84 -11.09 13.39
C GLU A 177 -19.06 -9.98 12.67
N ALA A 178 -19.71 -8.87 12.31
CA ALA A 178 -19.03 -7.73 11.71
C ALA A 178 -17.91 -7.19 12.61
N GLY A 179 -18.18 -6.97 13.89
CA GLY A 179 -17.15 -6.51 14.84
C GLY A 179 -16.04 -7.54 15.06
N ALA A 180 -16.38 -8.82 15.27
CA ALA A 180 -15.41 -9.86 15.58
C ALA A 180 -14.56 -10.25 14.37
N GLN A 181 -15.16 -10.27 13.18
CA GLN A 181 -14.51 -10.76 11.97
C GLN A 181 -14.05 -9.61 11.07
N LEU A 182 -14.92 -8.66 10.74
CA LEU A 182 -14.62 -7.68 9.70
C LEU A 182 -13.96 -6.41 10.23
N SER A 183 -13.87 -6.21 11.54
CA SER A 183 -13.07 -5.10 12.08
C SER A 183 -11.59 -5.25 11.69
N LEU A 184 -10.87 -4.13 11.68
CA LEU A 184 -9.42 -4.14 11.45
C LEU A 184 -8.70 -5.10 12.42
N ALA A 185 -9.13 -5.11 13.70
CA ALA A 185 -8.60 -6.02 14.70
C ALA A 185 -8.93 -7.50 14.39
N GLY A 186 -10.15 -7.77 13.91
CA GLY A 186 -10.56 -9.11 13.48
C GLY A 186 -9.71 -9.63 12.31
N HIS A 187 -9.46 -8.79 11.30
CA HIS A 187 -8.57 -9.12 10.19
C HIS A 187 -7.14 -9.39 10.65
N LEU A 188 -6.56 -8.52 11.50
CA LEU A 188 -5.22 -8.72 12.05
C LEU A 188 -5.10 -9.99 12.89
N THR A 189 -6.14 -10.32 13.66
CA THR A 189 -6.18 -11.55 14.47
C THR A 189 -6.14 -12.79 13.59
N ARG A 190 -6.92 -12.80 12.49
CA ARG A 190 -6.93 -13.94 11.55
C ARG A 190 -5.67 -14.03 10.70
N ASN A 191 -5.12 -12.89 10.31
CA ASN A 191 -3.95 -12.81 9.45
C ASN A 191 -2.95 -11.76 9.98
N PRO A 192 -2.05 -12.16 10.89
CA PRO A 192 -1.04 -11.25 11.45
C PRO A 192 -0.12 -10.61 10.40
N LYS A 193 0.03 -11.23 9.22
CA LYS A 193 0.86 -10.68 8.13
C LYS A 193 0.30 -9.37 7.57
N LEU A 194 -0.99 -9.07 7.80
CA LEU A 194 -1.59 -7.81 7.40
C LEU A 194 -0.95 -6.58 8.07
N VAL A 195 -0.21 -6.77 9.17
CA VAL A 195 0.58 -5.71 9.79
C VAL A 195 1.55 -5.05 8.81
N GLU A 196 2.11 -5.81 7.85
CA GLU A 196 2.93 -5.21 6.79
C GLU A 196 2.08 -4.26 5.94
N GLN A 197 0.87 -4.66 5.55
CA GLN A 197 0.02 -3.87 4.66
C GLN A 197 -0.43 -2.56 5.30
N ILE A 198 -0.78 -2.58 6.58
CA ILE A 198 -1.32 -1.42 7.32
C ILE A 198 -0.24 -0.58 8.02
N ALA A 199 1.03 -0.99 7.99
CA ALA A 199 2.14 -0.16 8.46
C ALA A 199 2.20 1.17 7.69
N PRO A 200 2.71 2.27 8.30
CA PRO A 200 2.82 3.56 7.65
C PRO A 200 3.45 3.48 6.25
N ARG A 201 2.86 4.21 5.31
CA ARG A 201 3.30 4.36 3.91
C ARG A 201 3.21 5.83 3.51
N GLN A 202 3.73 6.19 2.34
CA GLN A 202 3.61 7.52 1.74
C GLN A 202 3.97 8.62 2.75
N GLU A 203 3.15 9.66 2.92
CA GLU A 203 3.45 10.83 3.74
C GLU A 203 3.71 10.50 5.22
N ALA A 204 2.98 9.52 5.78
CA ALA A 204 3.19 9.12 7.17
C ALA A 204 4.58 8.51 7.36
N MET A 205 4.96 7.55 6.52
CA MET A 205 6.30 6.95 6.58
C MET A 205 7.39 7.96 6.25
N TRP A 206 7.17 8.84 5.28
CA TRP A 206 8.14 9.88 4.92
C TRP A 206 8.37 10.83 6.10
N GLY A 207 7.32 11.23 6.81
CA GLY A 207 7.43 12.06 8.00
C GLY A 207 8.18 11.38 9.15
N LEU A 208 7.93 10.08 9.37
CA LEU A 208 8.68 9.31 10.37
C LEU A 208 10.17 9.21 10.01
N ALA A 209 10.49 8.93 8.75
CA ALA A 209 11.86 8.88 8.28
C ALA A 209 12.57 10.24 8.43
N TRP A 210 11.89 11.33 8.04
CA TRP A 210 12.37 12.69 8.21
C TRP A 210 12.65 13.03 9.67
N LEU A 211 11.71 12.71 10.57
CA LEU A 211 11.87 12.93 12.00
C LEU A 211 13.06 12.15 12.56
N SER A 212 13.25 10.90 12.13
CA SER A 212 14.33 10.02 12.62
C SER A 212 15.74 10.38 12.15
N LEU A 213 15.90 11.37 11.28
CA LEU A 213 17.23 11.92 10.95
C LEU A 213 17.91 12.57 12.16
N GLU A 214 17.11 13.04 13.12
CA GLU A 214 17.58 13.60 14.37
C GLU A 214 17.38 12.58 15.51
N ALA A 215 18.35 12.48 16.42
CA ALA A 215 18.30 11.53 17.53
C ALA A 215 17.07 11.71 18.43
N GLU A 216 16.66 12.96 18.69
CA GLU A 216 15.44 13.26 19.45
C GLU A 216 14.19 12.73 18.73
N GLY A 217 14.16 12.87 17.40
CA GLY A 217 13.05 12.37 16.59
C GLY A 217 12.98 10.84 16.56
N LEU A 218 14.12 10.15 16.48
CA LEU A 218 14.18 8.69 16.63
C LEU A 218 13.65 8.25 18.00
N GLN A 219 14.10 8.87 19.09
CA GLN A 219 13.64 8.57 20.45
C GLN A 219 12.12 8.72 20.62
N GLN A 220 11.52 9.72 19.96
CA GLN A 220 10.07 9.89 19.97
C GLN A 220 9.34 8.75 19.25
N ILE A 221 9.88 8.24 18.15
CA ILE A 221 9.31 7.10 17.43
C ILE A 221 9.47 5.83 18.25
N GLU A 222 10.63 5.61 18.87
CA GLU A 222 10.88 4.50 19.79
C GLU A 222 9.95 4.52 21.01
N ALA A 223 9.65 5.71 21.54
CA ALA A 223 8.68 5.88 22.63
C ALA A 223 7.25 5.52 22.20
N ILE A 224 6.84 5.84 20.97
CA ILE A 224 5.55 5.38 20.41
C ILE A 224 5.56 3.86 20.23
N MET A 225 6.68 3.31 19.75
CA MET A 225 6.85 1.87 19.53
C MET A 225 7.02 1.08 20.83
N ASP A 226 7.29 1.74 21.95
CA ASP A 226 7.66 1.17 23.24
C ASP A 226 8.81 0.15 23.13
N ARG A 227 9.77 0.43 22.24
CA ARG A 227 10.97 -0.39 22.01
C ARG A 227 12.00 0.35 21.15
N PRO A 228 13.28 -0.01 21.25
CA PRO A 228 14.29 0.50 20.34
C PRO A 228 14.01 0.07 18.90
N LEU A 229 14.36 0.93 17.94
CA LEU A 229 14.25 0.65 16.52
C LEU A 229 15.64 0.59 15.88
N SER A 230 15.81 -0.38 14.99
CA SER A 230 16.99 -0.41 14.13
C SER A 230 16.88 0.68 13.07
N ALA A 231 17.92 1.51 12.93
CA ALA A 231 18.03 2.57 11.93
C ALA A 231 19.40 2.49 11.23
N PRO A 232 19.68 1.42 10.46
CA PRO A 232 21.02 1.17 9.91
C PRO A 232 21.47 2.26 8.93
N ASP A 233 20.53 2.91 8.24
CA ASP A 233 20.78 4.03 7.32
C ASP A 233 20.83 5.40 8.02
N GLY A 234 20.75 5.44 9.35
CA GLY A 234 20.64 6.67 10.13
C GLY A 234 19.22 7.25 10.20
N PHE A 235 18.21 6.50 9.73
CA PHE A 235 16.79 6.81 9.84
C PHE A 235 15.96 5.52 9.87
N VAL A 236 14.72 5.62 10.35
CA VAL A 236 13.77 4.50 10.37
C VAL A 236 13.25 4.25 8.96
N THR A 237 13.28 2.99 8.54
CA THR A 237 12.69 2.53 7.28
C THR A 237 11.37 1.81 7.54
N ARG A 238 10.55 1.70 6.51
CA ARG A 238 9.32 0.90 6.56
C ARG A 238 9.62 -0.57 6.89
N ALA A 239 10.73 -1.12 6.40
CA ALA A 239 11.12 -2.50 6.69
C ALA A 239 11.38 -2.69 8.19
N THR A 240 12.26 -1.88 8.77
CA THR A 240 12.58 -1.92 10.21
C THR A 240 11.36 -1.66 11.10
N LEU A 241 10.43 -0.81 10.64
CA LEU A 241 9.18 -0.54 11.34
C LEU A 241 8.22 -1.72 11.29
N VAL A 242 8.07 -2.36 10.13
CA VAL A 242 7.22 -3.56 9.95
C VAL A 242 7.75 -4.71 10.81
N ASP A 243 9.06 -4.93 10.84
CA ASP A 243 9.67 -5.98 11.67
C ASP A 243 9.37 -5.75 13.16
N ALA A 244 9.53 -4.51 13.64
CA ALA A 244 9.24 -4.15 15.01
C ALA A 244 7.74 -4.27 15.35
N LEU A 245 6.84 -3.88 14.43
CA LEU A 245 5.40 -4.04 14.57
C LEU A 245 4.97 -5.51 14.57
N ALA A 246 5.58 -6.35 13.72
CA ALA A 246 5.30 -7.78 13.67
C ALA A 246 5.75 -8.48 14.96
N GLN A 247 6.92 -8.12 15.49
CA GLN A 247 7.38 -8.59 16.80
C GLN A 247 6.43 -8.14 17.91
N ARG A 248 6.00 -6.87 17.90
CA ARG A 248 5.04 -6.34 18.89
C ARG A 248 3.70 -7.06 18.83
N LEU A 249 3.20 -7.32 17.63
CA LEU A 249 1.97 -8.08 17.42
C LEU A 249 2.05 -9.49 18.01
N ALA A 250 3.20 -10.14 17.86
CA ALA A 250 3.44 -11.48 18.40
C ALA A 250 3.53 -11.50 19.94
N THR A 251 4.04 -10.44 20.57
CA THR A 251 4.25 -10.40 22.03
C THR A 251 3.10 -9.78 22.82
N GLU A 252 2.46 -8.75 22.28
CA GLU A 252 1.50 -7.88 23.00
C GLU A 252 0.08 -7.96 22.41
N GLY A 253 -0.08 -8.59 21.24
CA GLY A 253 -1.37 -8.75 20.57
C GLY A 253 -1.79 -7.55 19.71
N VAL A 254 -3.02 -7.61 19.22
CA VAL A 254 -3.52 -6.73 18.16
C VAL A 254 -3.79 -5.31 18.65
N GLN A 255 -4.41 -5.16 19.81
CA GLN A 255 -4.90 -3.87 20.29
C GLN A 255 -3.75 -2.85 20.51
N PRO A 256 -2.65 -3.18 21.21
CA PRO A 256 -1.51 -2.26 21.35
C PRO A 256 -0.88 -1.87 20.01
N VAL A 257 -0.88 -2.79 19.03
CA VAL A 257 -0.33 -2.53 17.70
C VAL A 257 -1.19 -1.53 16.91
N LEU A 258 -2.52 -1.62 17.00
CA LEU A 258 -3.41 -0.68 16.33
C LEU A 258 -3.31 0.74 16.92
N GLU A 259 -3.18 0.84 18.25
CA GLU A 259 -2.94 2.10 18.94
C GLU A 259 -1.58 2.69 18.54
N THR A 260 -0.53 1.86 18.51
CA THR A 260 0.81 2.23 18.05
C THR A 260 0.77 2.75 16.61
N LEU A 261 0.12 2.03 15.70
CA LEU A 261 -0.02 2.45 14.30
C LEU A 261 -0.71 3.82 14.19
N THR A 262 -1.81 4.02 14.91
CA THR A 262 -2.55 5.30 14.91
C THR A 262 -1.66 6.46 15.37
N ALA A 263 -0.88 6.24 16.43
CA ALA A 263 0.08 7.23 16.93
C ALA A 263 1.21 7.50 15.92
N LEU A 264 1.74 6.47 15.25
CA LEU A 264 2.75 6.60 14.20
C LEU A 264 2.23 7.38 13.00
N PHE A 265 1.01 7.10 12.53
CA PHE A 265 0.37 7.86 11.44
C PHE A 265 0.23 9.34 11.82
N THR A 266 -0.31 9.61 13.01
CA THR A 266 -0.46 10.98 13.53
C THR A 266 0.88 11.71 13.60
N ARG A 267 1.91 11.05 14.14
CA ARG A 267 3.25 11.63 14.25
C ARG A 267 3.89 11.88 12.89
N GLY A 268 3.80 10.91 11.99
CA GLY A 268 4.32 10.99 10.63
C GLY A 268 3.70 12.15 9.85
N PHE A 269 2.36 12.27 9.84
CA PHE A 269 1.69 13.38 9.17
C PHE A 269 2.07 14.75 9.76
N ALA A 270 2.16 14.86 11.09
CA ALA A 270 2.59 16.11 11.72
C ALA A 270 4.04 16.48 11.36
N ALA A 271 4.94 15.51 11.36
CA ALA A 271 6.36 15.72 11.04
C ALA A 271 6.56 16.15 9.59
N ILE A 272 5.91 15.46 8.63
CA ILE A 272 6.04 15.82 7.22
C ILE A 272 5.38 17.16 6.91
N GLN A 273 4.26 17.49 7.54
CA GLN A 273 3.65 18.82 7.39
C GLN A 273 4.56 19.93 7.91
N LYS A 274 5.18 19.73 9.09
CA LYS A 274 6.10 20.69 9.70
C LYS A 274 7.40 20.87 8.90
N SER A 275 7.84 19.83 8.19
CA SER A 275 9.06 19.90 7.35
C SER A 275 9.00 21.00 6.28
N GLY A 276 7.79 21.39 5.85
CA GLY A 276 7.60 22.38 4.79
C GLY A 276 8.04 21.90 3.41
N PHE A 277 8.20 20.58 3.22
CA PHE A 277 8.63 20.05 1.94
C PHE A 277 7.69 20.37 0.80
N ALA A 278 8.28 20.81 -0.31
CA ALA A 278 7.59 21.08 -1.54
C ALA A 278 8.47 20.66 -2.72
N MET A 279 7.84 20.14 -3.78
CA MET A 279 8.54 19.87 -5.04
C MET A 279 8.57 21.14 -5.86
N SER A 280 9.74 21.75 -5.99
CA SER A 280 9.93 22.83 -6.97
C SER A 280 10.28 22.23 -8.33
N ALA A 281 9.70 22.80 -9.39
CA ALA A 281 10.13 22.53 -10.77
C ALA A 281 11.61 22.91 -11.02
N PHE A 282 12.22 23.62 -10.08
CA PHE A 282 13.59 24.11 -10.12
C PHE A 282 14.51 23.48 -9.06
N THR A 283 14.07 22.44 -8.33
CA THR A 283 14.80 21.80 -7.20
C THR A 283 16.17 21.20 -7.58
N GLU A 284 16.53 21.21 -8.85
CA GLU A 284 17.76 20.63 -9.40
C GLU A 284 18.97 21.57 -9.41
N ALA A 285 18.97 22.64 -8.60
CA ALA A 285 20.03 23.66 -8.57
C ALA A 285 21.46 23.15 -8.23
N GLY A 286 21.67 21.82 -8.12
CA GLY A 286 22.99 21.18 -7.95
C GLY A 286 23.26 19.96 -8.83
N PHE A 287 22.33 19.51 -9.70
CA PHE A 287 22.61 18.46 -10.68
C PHE A 287 22.89 19.09 -12.04
N ALA A 288 24.17 19.16 -12.42
CA ALA A 288 24.55 19.50 -13.78
C ALA A 288 24.17 18.32 -14.69
N TRP A 289 22.98 18.40 -15.29
CA TRP A 289 22.54 17.42 -16.27
C TRP A 289 23.38 17.55 -17.53
N PRO A 290 23.78 16.44 -18.16
CA PRO A 290 24.56 16.48 -19.38
C PRO A 290 23.69 17.07 -20.48
N VAL A 291 24.18 18.11 -21.13
CA VAL A 291 23.50 18.75 -22.25
C VAL A 291 24.01 18.08 -23.52
N SER A 292 23.10 17.35 -24.19
CA SER A 292 23.23 16.70 -25.51
C SER A 292 23.73 15.25 -25.55
N SER A 293 22.89 14.39 -26.15
CA SER A 293 23.20 13.03 -26.61
C SER A 293 23.52 12.96 -28.09
N SER A 294 23.60 14.09 -28.80
CA SER A 294 23.76 14.12 -30.27
C SER A 294 25.03 13.44 -30.80
N ALA A 295 25.97 13.06 -29.91
CA ALA A 295 27.20 12.32 -30.22
C ALA A 295 27.26 10.92 -29.58
N LEU A 296 26.23 10.47 -28.86
CA LEU A 296 26.22 9.20 -28.12
C LEU A 296 25.35 8.16 -28.83
N GLY A 297 25.86 6.92 -28.89
CA GLY A 297 25.09 5.76 -29.33
C GLY A 297 24.06 5.32 -28.26
N VAL A 298 23.10 4.48 -28.68
CA VAL A 298 22.02 3.95 -27.83
C VAL A 298 22.53 3.35 -26.51
N GLU A 299 23.55 2.50 -26.55
CA GLU A 299 24.09 1.86 -25.35
C GLU A 299 24.79 2.87 -24.43
N GLN A 300 25.47 3.87 -24.98
CA GLN A 300 26.10 4.92 -24.19
C GLN A 300 25.04 5.77 -23.46
N VAL A 301 23.90 6.06 -24.10
CA VAL A 301 22.78 6.75 -23.45
C VAL A 301 22.18 5.92 -22.32
N LYS A 302 22.01 4.60 -22.50
CA LYS A 302 21.53 3.70 -21.43
C LYS A 302 22.51 3.66 -20.25
N THR A 303 23.80 3.48 -20.52
CA THR A 303 24.84 3.50 -19.49
C THR A 303 24.84 4.82 -18.74
N GLN A 304 24.78 5.94 -19.46
CA GLN A 304 24.72 7.27 -18.87
C GLN A 304 23.48 7.41 -17.98
N TYR A 305 22.30 6.98 -18.45
CA TYR A 305 21.07 6.97 -17.68
C TYR A 305 21.24 6.27 -16.31
N ASP A 306 21.80 5.07 -16.32
CA ASP A 306 22.04 4.30 -15.09
C ASP A 306 23.06 4.98 -14.16
N GLN A 307 24.12 5.60 -14.70
CA GLN A 307 25.06 6.40 -13.90
C GLN A 307 24.37 7.54 -13.15
N TYR A 308 23.37 8.18 -13.74
CA TYR A 308 22.63 9.27 -13.08
C TYR A 308 21.62 8.75 -12.07
N VAL A 309 20.94 7.64 -12.33
CA VAL A 309 20.09 6.99 -11.32
C VAL A 309 20.92 6.62 -10.09
N GLU A 310 22.11 6.06 -10.28
CA GLU A 310 23.05 5.79 -9.18
C GLU A 310 23.54 7.08 -8.50
N LYS A 311 23.68 8.20 -9.24
CA LYS A 311 23.96 9.50 -8.64
C LYS A 311 22.89 9.95 -7.66
N LEU A 312 21.63 9.75 -8.00
CA LEU A 312 20.50 10.11 -7.16
C LEU A 312 20.41 9.20 -5.93
N LEU A 313 20.55 7.89 -6.12
CA LEU A 313 20.45 6.92 -5.04
C LEU A 313 21.55 7.07 -3.98
N ALA A 314 22.72 7.58 -4.38
CA ALA A 314 23.85 7.82 -3.49
C ALA A 314 23.77 9.15 -2.70
N ILE A 315 22.70 9.94 -2.84
CA ILE A 315 22.52 11.16 -2.03
C ILE A 315 22.33 10.76 -0.56
N THR A 316 23.11 11.38 0.31
CA THR A 316 23.08 11.17 1.78
C THR A 316 22.66 12.41 2.55
N ASP A 317 22.77 13.62 1.98
CA ASP A 317 22.16 14.83 2.55
C ASP A 317 20.68 14.87 2.14
N TYR A 318 19.82 14.48 3.08
CA TYR A 318 18.38 14.43 2.88
C TYR A 318 17.66 15.77 3.09
N THR A 319 18.37 16.83 3.46
CA THR A 319 17.74 18.10 3.86
C THR A 319 17.63 19.12 2.74
N ARG A 320 18.33 18.90 1.62
CA ARG A 320 18.48 19.86 0.52
C ARG A 320 18.29 19.23 -0.84
N GLY A 321 17.90 20.05 -1.82
CA GLY A 321 17.77 19.63 -3.22
C GLY A 321 16.85 18.41 -3.37
N LEU A 322 17.35 17.35 -4.01
CA LEU A 322 16.62 16.10 -4.19
C LEU A 322 16.69 15.15 -2.99
N GLY A 323 17.48 15.49 -1.96
CA GLY A 323 17.64 14.72 -0.73
C GLY A 323 16.33 14.25 -0.09
N PRO A 324 15.35 15.14 0.14
CA PRO A 324 14.07 14.74 0.74
C PRO A 324 13.34 13.64 -0.04
N TYR A 325 13.44 13.63 -1.37
CA TYR A 325 12.84 12.61 -2.22
C TYR A 325 13.59 11.29 -2.17
N VAL A 326 14.92 11.36 -2.13
CA VAL A 326 15.75 10.17 -1.93
C VAL A 326 15.46 9.54 -0.58
N LEU A 327 15.23 10.35 0.47
CA LEU A 327 14.76 9.85 1.76
C LEU A 327 13.41 9.14 1.66
N ALA A 328 12.43 9.71 0.93
CA ALA A 328 11.13 9.08 0.74
C ALA A 328 11.26 7.69 0.06
N VAL A 329 12.15 7.57 -0.92
CA VAL A 329 12.40 6.30 -1.61
C VAL A 329 13.16 5.32 -0.71
N ARG A 330 14.26 5.76 -0.08
CA ARG A 330 15.10 4.90 0.78
C ARG A 330 14.39 4.42 2.04
N SER A 331 13.52 5.24 2.61
CA SER A 331 12.69 4.85 3.75
C SER A 331 11.56 3.89 3.39
N GLY A 332 11.28 3.66 2.10
CA GLY A 332 10.15 2.86 1.64
C GLY A 332 8.80 3.57 1.76
N ALA A 333 8.79 4.89 1.96
CA ALA A 333 7.59 5.71 1.88
C ALA A 333 7.03 5.77 0.45
N LEU A 334 7.93 5.87 -0.53
CA LEU A 334 7.65 5.77 -1.96
C LEU A 334 8.37 4.57 -2.56
N PRO A 335 7.80 3.92 -3.60
CA PRO A 335 8.47 2.81 -4.28
C PRO A 335 9.72 3.29 -5.04
N ASP A 336 10.73 2.42 -5.12
CA ASP A 336 12.00 2.67 -5.85
C ASP A 336 11.79 3.18 -7.28
N THR A 337 10.78 2.67 -7.97
CA THR A 337 10.45 3.08 -9.34
C THR A 337 10.17 4.58 -9.47
N ARG A 338 9.75 5.27 -8.39
CA ARG A 338 9.53 6.72 -8.38
C ARG A 338 10.82 7.51 -8.56
N ILE A 339 11.98 6.98 -8.17
CA ILE A 339 13.24 7.72 -8.35
C ILE A 339 13.61 7.89 -9.83
N ARG A 340 13.14 6.98 -10.69
CA ARG A 340 13.34 7.02 -12.15
C ARG A 340 12.53 8.11 -12.83
N VAL A 341 11.59 8.75 -12.13
CA VAL A 341 10.85 9.90 -12.65
C VAL A 341 11.73 11.16 -12.68
N PHE A 342 12.67 11.32 -11.74
CA PHE A 342 13.50 12.52 -11.67
C PHE A 342 14.38 12.71 -12.92
N PRO A 343 15.09 11.70 -13.44
CA PRO A 343 15.79 11.82 -14.72
C PRO A 343 14.88 12.26 -15.88
N HIS A 344 13.61 11.85 -15.89
CA HIS A 344 12.65 12.25 -16.92
C HIS A 344 12.20 13.72 -16.78
N ILE A 345 12.06 14.21 -15.54
CA ILE A 345 11.76 15.61 -15.26
C ILE A 345 12.96 16.49 -15.65
N ALA A 346 14.15 16.09 -15.20
CA ALA A 346 15.45 16.72 -15.42
C ALA A 346 15.84 16.89 -16.89
N GLY A 347 15.36 16.00 -17.75
CA GLY A 347 15.75 15.96 -19.16
C GLY A 347 17.05 15.23 -19.42
N LEU A 348 17.23 14.11 -18.73
CA LEU A 348 18.26 13.14 -19.10
C LEU A 348 17.83 12.38 -20.37
N PRO A 349 18.69 12.30 -21.40
CA PRO A 349 18.40 11.52 -22.58
C PRO A 349 18.09 10.06 -22.26
N ARG A 350 17.12 9.48 -22.96
CA ARG A 350 16.68 8.11 -22.73
C ARG A 350 16.26 7.43 -24.02
N VAL A 351 16.51 6.13 -24.09
CA VAL A 351 16.16 5.32 -25.25
C VAL A 351 14.71 4.83 -25.13
N ARG A 352 13.95 4.92 -26.21
CA ARG A 352 12.58 4.41 -26.36
C ARG A 352 12.43 3.71 -27.71
N THR A 353 11.39 2.91 -27.82
CA THR A 353 11.02 2.24 -29.07
C THR A 353 9.85 3.02 -29.69
N ASP A 354 9.99 3.46 -30.94
CA ASP A 354 8.94 4.16 -31.66
C ASP A 354 7.85 3.21 -32.20
N VAL A 355 6.87 3.79 -32.92
CA VAL A 355 5.78 3.06 -33.57
C VAL A 355 6.23 2.02 -34.60
N ASN A 356 7.46 2.14 -35.13
CA ASN A 356 8.02 1.25 -36.15
C ASN A 356 8.95 0.19 -35.53
N GLY A 357 9.06 0.13 -34.20
CA GLY A 357 9.99 -0.77 -33.52
C GLY A 357 11.44 -0.30 -33.52
N GLN A 358 11.72 0.94 -33.92
CA GLN A 358 13.08 1.50 -33.96
C GLN A 358 13.44 2.16 -32.64
N LEU A 359 14.71 2.04 -32.25
CA LEU A 359 15.25 2.70 -31.07
C LEU A 359 15.50 4.18 -31.36
N VAL A 360 14.84 5.04 -30.61
CA VAL A 360 14.97 6.50 -30.66
C VAL A 360 15.45 7.03 -29.32
N ILE A 361 16.30 8.06 -29.37
CA ILE A 361 16.76 8.77 -28.19
C ILE A 361 15.85 9.98 -27.99
N VAL A 362 15.17 10.02 -26.85
CA VAL A 362 14.39 11.17 -26.39
C VAL A 362 15.32 12.05 -25.57
N GLU A 363 15.78 13.15 -26.16
CA GLU A 363 16.79 14.03 -25.54
C GLU A 363 16.19 14.94 -24.46
N ARG A 364 14.88 15.21 -24.54
CA ARG A 364 14.22 16.21 -23.69
C ARG A 364 13.50 15.61 -22.49
N GLY A 365 13.50 16.40 -21.42
CA GLY A 365 12.71 16.15 -20.22
C GLY A 365 11.40 16.92 -20.17
N PHE A 366 10.58 16.60 -19.19
CA PHE A 366 9.30 17.28 -19.00
C PHE A 366 9.47 18.77 -18.68
N ARG A 367 10.52 19.15 -17.94
CA ARG A 367 10.82 20.55 -17.62
C ARG A 367 11.19 21.38 -18.87
N GLN A 368 11.91 20.77 -19.79
CA GLN A 368 12.38 21.43 -21.02
C GLN A 368 11.26 21.57 -22.06
N GLY A 369 10.14 20.86 -21.87
CA GLY A 369 9.10 20.70 -22.86
C GLY A 369 9.47 19.67 -23.92
N LEU A 370 8.59 18.71 -24.14
CA LEU A 370 8.76 17.69 -25.17
C LEU A 370 8.40 18.26 -26.54
N THR A 371 9.19 17.92 -27.55
CA THR A 371 8.82 18.19 -28.95
C THR A 371 7.74 17.21 -29.41
N LEU A 372 7.13 17.50 -30.57
CA LEU A 372 6.19 16.58 -31.20
C LEU A 372 6.84 15.21 -31.48
N ALA A 373 8.11 15.19 -31.93
CA ALA A 373 8.84 13.96 -32.17
C ALA A 373 9.06 13.14 -30.89
N ASP A 374 9.41 13.81 -29.77
CA ASP A 374 9.54 13.15 -28.47
C ASP A 374 8.22 12.52 -28.02
N PHE A 375 7.09 13.22 -28.22
CA PHE A 375 5.76 12.69 -27.93
C PHE A 375 5.44 11.46 -28.77
N TYR A 376 5.73 11.49 -30.08
CA TYR A 376 5.54 10.34 -30.96
C TYR A 376 6.41 9.15 -30.56
N ALA A 377 7.63 9.38 -30.06
CA ALA A 377 8.51 8.32 -29.57
C ALA A 377 8.06 7.71 -28.23
N LEU A 378 7.34 8.47 -27.38
CA LEU A 378 6.87 8.02 -26.07
C LEU A 378 5.48 7.36 -26.11
N ALA A 379 4.64 7.74 -27.07
CA ALA A 379 3.26 7.29 -27.19
C ALA A 379 3.09 5.75 -27.31
N PRO A 380 3.93 5.00 -28.06
CA PRO A 380 3.76 3.57 -28.24
C PRO A 380 3.86 2.81 -26.92
N ALA A 381 4.98 2.96 -26.21
CA ALA A 381 5.21 2.31 -24.93
C ALA A 381 4.16 2.70 -23.88
N ALA A 382 3.70 3.96 -23.86
CA ALA A 382 2.63 4.38 -22.97
C ALA A 382 1.29 3.69 -23.28
N ARG A 383 0.93 3.57 -24.56
CA ARG A 383 -0.29 2.87 -25.00
C ARG A 383 -0.21 1.36 -24.80
N GLU A 384 0.94 0.77 -25.06
CA GLU A 384 1.19 -0.66 -24.79
C GLU A 384 1.10 -0.97 -23.30
N GLY A 385 1.70 -0.13 -22.45
CA GLY A 385 1.58 -0.25 -21.01
C GLY A 385 0.14 -0.12 -20.52
N LEU A 386 -0.62 0.85 -21.04
CA LEU A 386 -2.04 1.00 -20.72
C LEU A 386 -2.85 -0.22 -21.18
N ALA A 387 -2.62 -0.69 -22.41
CA ALA A 387 -3.29 -1.88 -22.95
C ALA A 387 -2.92 -3.15 -22.18
N TYR A 388 -1.67 -3.28 -21.72
CA TYR A 388 -1.22 -4.37 -20.88
C TYR A 388 -1.97 -4.37 -19.54
N VAL A 389 -2.03 -3.23 -18.85
CA VAL A 389 -2.79 -3.10 -17.60
C VAL A 389 -4.26 -3.42 -17.83
N SER A 390 -4.90 -2.85 -18.86
CA SER A 390 -6.30 -3.15 -19.18
C SER A 390 -6.55 -4.65 -19.43
N LYS A 391 -5.64 -5.34 -20.13
CA LYS A 391 -5.75 -6.79 -20.34
C LYS A 391 -5.57 -7.60 -19.06
N GLN A 392 -4.72 -7.13 -18.13
CA GLN A 392 -4.54 -7.81 -16.84
C GLN A 392 -5.79 -7.73 -15.96
N TRP A 393 -6.58 -6.65 -16.07
CA TRP A 393 -7.87 -6.55 -15.37
C TRP A 393 -8.89 -7.60 -15.84
N ASP A 394 -8.83 -8.02 -17.10
CA ASP A 394 -9.70 -9.07 -17.66
C ASP A 394 -9.16 -10.49 -17.42
N ALA A 395 -7.87 -10.63 -17.07
CA ALA A 395 -7.26 -11.91 -16.78
C ALA A 395 -7.61 -12.39 -15.36
N PRO A 396 -7.73 -13.71 -15.11
CA PRO A 396 -7.87 -14.21 -13.74
C PRO A 396 -6.69 -13.71 -12.90
N VAL A 397 -7.00 -13.13 -11.73
CA VAL A 397 -6.01 -12.52 -10.83
C VAL A 397 -4.89 -13.51 -10.56
N GLN A 398 -3.76 -13.31 -11.23
CA GLN A 398 -2.53 -13.99 -10.91
C GLN A 398 -1.82 -13.13 -9.87
N PHE A 399 -1.78 -13.61 -8.63
CA PHE A 399 -0.90 -13.01 -7.63
C PHE A 399 0.53 -13.13 -8.14
N GLU A 400 1.08 -11.99 -8.49
CA GLU A 400 2.46 -11.76 -8.82
C GLU A 400 3.34 -12.43 -7.76
N PRO A 401 4.37 -13.18 -8.18
CA PRO A 401 5.26 -13.84 -7.25
C PRO A 401 5.85 -12.79 -6.32
N SER A 402 5.85 -13.06 -5.02
CA SER A 402 6.50 -12.21 -4.02
C SER A 402 7.95 -11.96 -4.47
N HIS A 403 8.29 -10.72 -4.79
CA HIS A 403 9.66 -10.35 -5.09
C HIS A 403 10.51 -10.52 -3.83
N ASN A 404 11.22 -11.63 -3.77
CA ASN A 404 12.00 -12.10 -2.63
C ASN A 404 13.43 -11.51 -2.61
N GLY A 405 13.58 -10.25 -3.04
CA GLY A 405 14.87 -9.57 -3.08
C GLY A 405 14.95 -8.45 -2.04
N SER A 406 16.14 -8.20 -1.49
CA SER A 406 16.38 -7.10 -0.55
C SER A 406 15.90 -5.77 -1.12
N ARG A 407 15.08 -5.08 -0.31
CA ARG A 407 14.57 -3.75 -0.56
C ARG A 407 15.50 -2.66 -0.04
N SER A 408 16.66 -3.01 0.53
CA SER A 408 17.60 -2.02 1.04
C SER A 408 18.29 -1.26 -0.09
N PHE A 409 18.88 -0.13 0.27
CA PHE A 409 19.61 0.72 -0.64
C PHE A 409 21.11 0.66 -0.39
N HIS A 410 21.64 -0.41 0.21
CA HIS A 410 23.08 -0.62 0.32
C HIS A 410 23.70 -1.05 -1.02
N VAL A 411 25.03 -0.99 -1.11
CA VAL A 411 25.80 -1.16 -2.35
C VAL A 411 25.42 -2.45 -3.08
N LEU A 412 25.35 -3.58 -2.37
CA LEU A 412 25.04 -4.89 -2.95
C LEU A 412 23.59 -5.00 -3.40
N ALA A 413 22.65 -4.50 -2.60
CA ALA A 413 21.24 -4.51 -2.95
C ALA A 413 20.96 -3.64 -4.19
N ARG A 414 21.59 -2.46 -4.28
CA ARG A 414 21.53 -1.61 -5.49
C ARG A 414 22.19 -2.30 -6.69
N ALA A 415 23.37 -2.90 -6.51
CA ALA A 415 24.07 -3.63 -7.57
C ALA A 415 23.23 -4.79 -8.13
N ARG A 416 22.50 -5.52 -7.29
CA ARG A 416 21.59 -6.61 -7.72
C ARG A 416 20.40 -6.12 -8.55
N ARG A 417 19.94 -4.87 -8.33
CA ARG A 417 18.82 -4.26 -9.08
C ARG A 417 19.28 -3.48 -10.31
N ALA A 418 20.55 -3.12 -10.40
CA ALA A 418 21.11 -2.35 -11.50
C ALA A 418 21.35 -3.22 -12.75
N ALA A 419 21.02 -2.69 -13.93
CA ALA A 419 21.37 -3.33 -15.20
C ALA A 419 22.89 -3.40 -15.42
N HIS A 420 23.64 -2.46 -14.82
CA HIS A 420 25.10 -2.37 -14.89
C HIS A 420 25.71 -2.32 -13.48
N PRO A 421 25.84 -3.46 -12.77
CA PRO A 421 26.32 -3.51 -11.38
C PRO A 421 27.69 -2.84 -11.16
N GLY A 422 28.59 -2.92 -12.15
CA GLY A 422 29.91 -2.30 -12.10
C GLY A 422 29.88 -0.78 -11.90
N ILE A 423 28.82 -0.10 -12.34
CA ILE A 423 28.63 1.35 -12.12
C ILE A 423 28.39 1.64 -10.63
N VAL A 424 27.60 0.79 -9.99
CA VAL A 424 27.29 0.89 -8.55
C VAL A 424 28.58 0.73 -7.74
N PHE A 425 29.36 -0.31 -8.03
CA PHE A 425 30.62 -0.58 -7.33
C PHE A 425 31.67 0.51 -7.54
N ALA A 426 31.88 0.95 -8.79
CA ALA A 426 32.85 1.99 -9.10
C ALA A 426 32.51 3.30 -8.37
N ARG A 427 31.22 3.63 -8.29
CA ARG A 427 30.76 4.82 -7.56
C ARG A 427 30.94 4.65 -6.05
N ALA A 428 30.47 3.55 -5.49
CA ALA A 428 30.58 3.27 -4.06
C ALA A 428 32.04 3.38 -3.60
N ALA A 429 32.98 2.81 -4.38
CA ALA A 429 34.41 2.96 -4.15
C ALA A 429 34.88 4.43 -4.22
N ALA A 430 34.40 5.21 -5.20
CA ALA A 430 34.80 6.61 -5.38
C ALA A 430 34.34 7.53 -4.25
N ILE A 431 33.20 7.25 -3.61
CA ILE A 431 32.68 8.05 -2.49
C ILE A 431 32.98 7.42 -1.12
N GLY A 432 33.69 6.28 -1.08
CA GLY A 432 34.00 5.57 0.16
C GLY A 432 32.76 4.97 0.85
N GLU A 433 31.73 4.63 0.10
CA GLU A 433 30.52 4.00 0.65
C GLU A 433 30.79 2.53 1.01
N ILE A 434 30.41 2.16 2.23
CA ILE A 434 30.66 0.83 2.79
C ILE A 434 29.34 0.04 2.79
N GLU A 435 29.41 -1.23 2.40
CA GLU A 435 28.30 -2.19 2.54
C GLU A 435 28.27 -2.70 3.99
N PRO A 436 27.21 -2.41 4.76
CA PRO A 436 27.13 -2.82 6.17
C PRO A 436 26.75 -4.30 6.36
N LEU A 437 26.33 -5.01 5.31
CA LEU A 437 25.96 -6.44 5.36
C LEU A 437 24.84 -6.73 6.37
N VAL A 438 23.89 -5.80 6.51
CA VAL A 438 22.73 -5.97 7.40
C VAL A 438 21.62 -6.81 6.75
N ASP A 439 21.51 -6.79 5.41
CA ASP A 439 20.55 -7.60 4.69
C ASP A 439 21.01 -9.05 4.54
N GLU A 440 20.10 -9.99 4.78
CA GLU A 440 20.33 -11.42 4.52
C GLU A 440 20.81 -11.68 3.09
N ASP A 441 20.19 -11.04 2.11
CA ASP A 441 20.57 -11.14 0.70
C ASP A 441 21.97 -10.61 0.39
N SER A 442 22.39 -9.54 1.07
CA SER A 442 23.74 -8.98 0.94
C SER A 442 24.77 -9.91 1.57
N ARG A 443 24.44 -10.49 2.73
CA ARG A 443 25.27 -11.49 3.42
C ARG A 443 25.43 -12.77 2.60
N LEU A 444 24.33 -13.30 2.07
CA LEU A 444 24.33 -14.43 1.15
C LEU A 444 25.18 -14.17 -0.10
N PHE A 445 25.09 -12.96 -0.66
CA PHE A 445 25.90 -12.57 -1.83
C PHE A 445 27.41 -12.62 -1.56
N VAL A 446 27.84 -12.29 -0.34
CA VAL A 446 29.27 -12.37 0.07
C VAL A 446 29.64 -13.66 0.81
N GLY A 447 28.70 -14.60 0.96
CA GLY A 447 28.91 -15.90 1.61
C GLY A 447 29.03 -15.86 3.14
N VAL A 448 28.33 -14.93 3.80
CA VAL A 448 28.35 -14.67 5.27
C VAL A 448 27.00 -14.94 5.94
#